data_AF-A0A7G9BGA7-F1
#
_entry.id   AF-A0A7G9BGA7-F1
#
_cell.length_a   1.000
_cell.length_b   1.000
_cell.length_c   1.000
_cell.angle_alpha   90.00
_cell.angle_beta   90.00
_cell.angle_gamma   90.00
#
_symmetry.space_group_name_H-M   'P 1'
#
loop_
_entity.id
_entity.type
_entity.pdbx_description
1 polymer ?
#
loop_
_entity_poly.entity_id
_entity_poly.type
_entity_poly.pdbx_seq_one_letter_code
_entity_poly.pdbx_strand_id
1 'polypeptide(L)'
;MNKLILGFLCSHLVLYSIGQEHNTSANYTKPSDSLAQKNLSEWGDLKFGLFMHWGTYSQWGIVESWSLCPEDEDWTQRKDPRSDNYYEYVKAYENLQTQFNPVENYLLNIAPGPNGDWDTDAYKRLENIGEWINDYGEGIYNTRPVSTSTVKNIYFTQNKDENTVYAFLLNEDQDKNLPAKLVVPLKEGGKLRNVNMGSSGLAANRVKWKIVGKNIEIIIPKKKRLLKSNDYATMIKMKYIYL
;
A
#
# COMPACT_ATOMS: atom_id res chain seq x y z
N MET A 1 20.51 55.33 -59.04
CA MET A 1 19.23 55.18 -58.31
C MET A 1 18.48 53.99 -58.88
N ASN A 2 17.82 53.26 -57.98
CA ASN A 2 16.96 52.08 -58.17
C ASN A 2 17.60 50.68 -58.08
N LYS A 3 17.29 50.08 -56.94
CA LYS A 3 17.51 48.73 -56.41
C LYS A 3 16.60 47.71 -57.11
N LEU A 4 16.99 46.43 -57.09
CA LEU A 4 16.22 45.26 -56.56
C LEU A 4 16.93 43.98 -57.06
N ILE A 5 17.74 43.32 -56.22
CA ILE A 5 17.41 42.25 -55.27
C ILE A 5 17.07 40.91 -55.95
N LEU A 6 18.01 40.00 -55.71
CA LEU A 6 18.12 38.58 -55.99
C LEU A 6 16.91 37.80 -55.40
N GLY A 7 16.26 36.96 -56.22
CA GLY A 7 15.26 36.00 -55.75
C GLY A 7 15.81 34.58 -55.83
N PHE A 8 16.38 34.08 -54.74
CA PHE A 8 16.67 32.65 -54.56
C PHE A 8 15.35 31.89 -54.41
N LEU A 9 15.00 31.05 -55.39
CA LEU A 9 13.89 30.10 -55.26
C LEU A 9 14.36 28.95 -54.36
N CYS A 10 14.28 29.14 -53.05
CA CYS A 10 14.50 28.08 -52.08
C CYS A 10 13.20 27.27 -51.96
N SER A 11 13.08 26.21 -52.77
CA SER A 11 11.98 25.25 -52.67
C SER A 11 12.08 24.52 -51.33
N HIS A 12 11.40 25.03 -50.32
CA HIS A 12 11.25 24.36 -49.03
C HIS A 12 10.32 23.16 -49.24
N LEU A 13 10.91 21.97 -49.39
CA LEU A 13 10.21 20.74 -49.11
C LEU A 13 9.94 20.74 -47.60
N VAL A 14 8.75 21.19 -47.22
CA VAL A 14 8.25 21.04 -45.85
C VAL A 14 7.92 19.55 -45.68
N LEU A 15 8.89 18.80 -45.16
CA LEU A 15 8.61 17.50 -44.56
C LEU A 15 7.79 17.78 -43.30
N TYR A 16 6.48 17.65 -43.41
CA TYR A 16 5.61 17.57 -42.24
C TYR A 16 5.97 16.31 -41.47
N SER A 17 6.73 16.46 -40.38
CA SER A 17 6.77 15.44 -39.34
C SER A 17 5.37 15.31 -38.78
N ILE A 18 4.69 14.23 -39.15
CA ILE A 18 3.44 13.82 -38.50
C ILE A 18 3.88 13.26 -37.14
N GLY A 19 3.88 14.11 -36.12
CA GLY A 19 3.90 13.61 -34.74
C GLY A 19 2.70 12.69 -34.58
N GLN A 20 2.89 11.51 -34.00
CA GLN A 20 1.75 10.70 -33.55
C GLN A 20 1.13 11.42 -32.34
N GLU A 21 0.32 12.44 -32.60
CA GLU A 21 -0.72 12.80 -31.65
C GLU A 21 -1.60 11.56 -31.50
N HIS A 22 -1.75 11.11 -30.26
CA HIS A 22 -2.80 10.17 -29.94
C HIS A 22 -4.11 10.83 -30.38
N ASN A 23 -4.72 10.35 -31.47
CA ASN A 23 -5.99 10.86 -31.96
C ASN A 23 -7.02 10.69 -30.84
N THR A 24 -7.21 11.72 -30.02
CA THR A 24 -8.29 11.77 -29.04
C THR A 24 -9.57 11.69 -29.84
N SER A 25 -10.44 10.72 -29.55
CA SER A 25 -11.68 10.56 -30.31
C SER A 25 -12.46 11.87 -30.30
N ALA A 26 -12.82 12.39 -31.47
CA ALA A 26 -13.52 13.67 -31.61
C ALA A 26 -14.86 13.73 -30.83
N ASN A 27 -15.45 12.57 -30.54
CA ASN A 27 -16.70 12.45 -29.80
C ASN A 27 -16.57 11.42 -28.68
N TYR A 28 -17.03 11.79 -27.48
CA TYR A 28 -17.17 10.85 -26.36
C TYR A 28 -18.15 9.75 -26.74
N THR A 29 -17.67 8.50 -26.75
CA THR A 29 -18.53 7.34 -26.97
C THR A 29 -19.01 6.85 -25.61
N LYS A 30 -20.26 7.16 -25.24
CA LYS A 30 -20.84 6.69 -23.98
C LYS A 30 -20.85 5.15 -24.00
N PRO A 31 -20.37 4.48 -22.93
CA PRO A 31 -20.48 3.03 -22.84
C PRO A 31 -21.96 2.63 -22.93
N SER A 32 -22.30 1.63 -23.73
CA SER A 32 -23.70 1.18 -23.94
C SER A 32 -24.26 0.37 -22.76
N ASP A 33 -23.39 -0.11 -21.87
CA ASP A 33 -23.72 -0.91 -20.68
C ASP A 33 -24.48 -0.08 -19.63
N SER A 34 -25.65 -0.56 -19.21
CA SER A 34 -26.56 0.17 -18.33
C SER A 34 -26.04 0.33 -16.90
N LEU A 35 -25.19 -0.59 -16.39
CA LEU A 35 -24.56 -0.48 -15.08
C LEU A 35 -23.35 0.46 -15.12
N ALA A 36 -22.54 0.42 -16.18
CA ALA A 36 -21.46 1.39 -16.38
C ALA A 36 -22.02 2.81 -16.55
N GLN A 37 -23.14 2.96 -17.26
CA GLN A 37 -23.84 4.25 -17.35
C GLN A 37 -24.41 4.70 -16.01
N LYS A 38 -24.93 3.77 -15.18
CA LYS A 38 -25.42 4.07 -13.83
C LYS A 38 -24.28 4.47 -12.89
N ASN A 39 -23.18 3.72 -12.87
CA ASN A 39 -21.99 4.04 -12.10
C ASN A 39 -21.38 5.36 -12.57
N LEU A 40 -21.25 5.62 -13.87
CA LEU A 40 -20.77 6.91 -14.38
C LEU A 40 -21.71 8.07 -14.02
N SER A 41 -23.01 7.83 -13.96
CA SER A 41 -23.98 8.82 -13.45
C SER A 41 -23.78 9.07 -11.97
N GLU A 42 -23.67 8.01 -11.16
CA GLU A 42 -23.42 8.11 -9.71
C GLU A 42 -22.08 8.78 -9.43
N TRP A 43 -20.99 8.37 -10.11
CA TRP A 43 -19.64 8.92 -10.02
C TRP A 43 -19.54 10.35 -10.54
N GLY A 44 -20.23 10.69 -11.64
CA GLY A 44 -20.31 12.06 -12.14
C GLY A 44 -21.09 13.00 -11.22
N ASP A 45 -21.98 12.44 -10.40
CA ASP A 45 -22.67 13.14 -9.32
C ASP A 45 -21.88 13.22 -8.03
N LEU A 46 -20.87 12.36 -7.83
CA LEU A 46 -19.89 12.52 -6.76
C LEU A 46 -19.11 13.81 -6.98
N LYS A 47 -19.18 14.73 -6.01
CA LYS A 47 -18.48 16.02 -6.06
C LYS A 47 -17.09 15.96 -5.40
N PHE A 48 -16.64 14.77 -5.00
CA PHE A 48 -15.35 14.52 -4.35
C PHE A 48 -14.94 13.06 -4.55
N GLY A 49 -13.68 12.82 -4.96
CA GLY A 49 -13.03 11.51 -5.02
C GLY A 49 -11.59 11.64 -4.53
N LEU A 50 -11.07 10.60 -3.86
CA LEU A 50 -9.73 10.60 -3.27
C LEU A 50 -8.87 9.55 -3.98
N PHE A 51 -7.80 9.99 -4.63
CA PHE A 51 -6.74 9.17 -5.21
C PHE A 51 -5.44 9.48 -4.46
N MET A 52 -4.80 8.47 -3.87
CA MET A 52 -3.59 8.61 -3.06
C MET A 52 -2.54 7.60 -3.51
N HIS A 53 -1.32 8.07 -3.79
CA HIS A 53 -0.18 7.24 -4.21
C HIS A 53 1.15 7.84 -3.71
N TRP A 54 2.19 7.02 -3.66
CA TRP A 54 3.56 7.41 -3.29
C TRP A 54 4.61 6.62 -4.05
N GLY A 55 5.84 7.10 -3.99
CA GLY A 55 7.02 6.42 -4.49
C GLY A 55 8.27 6.94 -3.80
N THR A 56 9.44 6.63 -4.34
CA THR A 56 10.73 7.10 -3.83
C THR A 56 10.76 8.62 -3.65
N TYR A 57 10.14 9.35 -4.58
CA TYR A 57 9.91 10.80 -4.56
C TYR A 57 9.22 11.32 -3.30
N SER A 58 8.40 10.50 -2.65
CA SER A 58 7.66 10.90 -1.46
C SER A 58 8.57 11.17 -0.26
N GLN A 59 9.79 10.61 -0.23
CA GLN A 59 10.81 10.95 0.77
C GLN A 59 11.29 12.40 0.67
N TRP A 60 11.21 12.99 -0.52
CA TRP A 60 11.64 14.36 -0.78
C TRP A 60 10.48 15.35 -0.83
N GLY A 61 9.24 14.90 -0.67
CA GLY A 61 8.07 15.78 -0.68
C GLY A 61 7.83 16.44 -2.05
N ILE A 62 8.18 15.77 -3.14
CA ILE A 62 8.04 16.27 -4.52
C ILE A 62 6.94 15.51 -5.28
N VAL A 63 6.43 16.10 -6.36
CA VAL A 63 5.33 15.57 -7.20
C VAL A 63 5.82 14.38 -8.04
N GLU A 64 4.93 13.44 -8.39
CA GLU A 64 5.30 12.10 -8.88
C GLU A 64 6.21 12.08 -10.13
N SER A 65 7.51 11.82 -9.96
CA SER A 65 8.51 11.66 -11.05
C SER A 65 8.58 12.75 -12.12
N TRP A 66 7.71 13.75 -12.10
CA TRP A 66 7.63 14.82 -13.09
C TRP A 66 8.89 15.66 -13.11
N SER A 67 9.63 15.73 -12.00
CA SER A 67 10.94 16.38 -11.93
C SER A 67 12.06 15.62 -12.67
N LEU A 68 11.81 14.39 -13.14
CA LEU A 68 12.70 13.65 -14.03
C LEU A 68 12.52 14.02 -15.50
N CYS A 69 11.38 14.64 -15.87
CA CYS A 69 11.20 15.21 -17.19
C CYS A 69 12.34 16.19 -17.45
N PRO A 70 13.12 16.04 -18.54
CA PRO A 70 14.17 16.98 -18.88
C PRO A 70 13.61 18.35 -19.31
N GLU A 71 12.35 18.41 -19.70
CA GLU A 71 11.62 19.63 -20.02
C GLU A 71 11.47 20.50 -18.77
N ASP A 72 11.77 21.79 -18.87
CA ASP A 72 11.63 22.75 -17.77
C ASP A 72 10.29 23.49 -17.86
N GLU A 73 9.20 22.72 -17.81
CA GLU A 73 7.85 23.28 -17.71
C GLU A 73 7.55 23.69 -16.26
N ASP A 74 6.73 24.73 -16.06
CA ASP A 74 6.39 25.27 -14.73
C ASP A 74 5.88 24.21 -13.73
N TRP A 75 5.29 23.12 -14.23
CA TRP A 75 4.71 22.01 -13.46
C TRP A 75 5.67 20.82 -13.24
N THR A 76 6.88 20.86 -13.83
CA THR A 76 7.94 19.84 -13.71
C THR A 76 9.18 20.33 -12.95
N GLN A 77 9.17 21.58 -12.46
CA GLN A 77 10.36 22.22 -11.88
C GLN A 77 10.95 21.45 -10.69
N ARG A 78 12.26 21.26 -10.74
CA ARG A 78 13.05 20.62 -9.70
C ARG A 78 13.26 21.62 -8.55
N LYS A 79 12.97 21.19 -7.32
CA LYS A 79 13.01 22.04 -6.10
C LYS A 79 14.09 21.64 -5.11
N ASP A 80 14.98 20.72 -5.50
CA ASP A 80 16.05 20.19 -4.66
C ASP A 80 17.34 21.03 -4.80
N PRO A 81 18.23 21.13 -3.81
CA PRO A 81 19.51 21.83 -3.94
C PRO A 81 20.41 21.32 -5.07
N ARG A 82 20.19 20.09 -5.56
CA ARG A 82 20.91 19.49 -6.70
C ARG A 82 20.27 19.81 -8.06
N SER A 83 19.25 20.69 -8.11
CA SER A 83 18.47 20.97 -9.33
C SER A 83 19.28 21.64 -10.44
N ASP A 84 20.40 22.29 -10.12
CA ASP A 84 21.27 22.97 -11.09
C ASP A 84 21.97 21.99 -12.06
N ASN A 85 22.03 20.71 -11.71
CA ASN A 85 22.60 19.66 -12.55
C ASN A 85 21.62 18.49 -12.68
N TYR A 86 20.96 18.40 -13.84
CA TYR A 86 19.98 17.36 -14.15
C TYR A 86 20.51 15.94 -13.88
N TYR A 87 21.74 15.64 -14.29
CA TYR A 87 22.29 14.30 -14.15
C TYR A 87 22.58 13.94 -12.68
N GLU A 88 22.99 14.92 -11.87
CA GLU A 88 23.16 14.72 -10.43
C GLU A 88 21.82 14.59 -9.71
N TYR A 89 20.81 15.38 -10.13
CA TYR A 89 19.45 15.27 -9.63
C TYR A 89 18.85 13.89 -9.91
N VAL A 90 18.90 13.41 -11.17
CA VAL A 90 18.41 12.08 -11.57
C VAL A 90 19.11 10.99 -10.78
N LYS A 91 20.44 11.03 -10.71
CA LYS A 91 21.23 10.05 -9.97
C LYS A 91 20.87 10.02 -8.48
N ALA A 92 20.61 11.19 -7.89
CA ALA A 92 20.19 11.28 -6.51
C ALA A 92 18.75 10.79 -6.30
N TYR A 93 17.84 11.10 -7.24
CA TYR A 93 16.45 10.66 -7.22
C TYR A 93 16.39 9.13 -7.34
N GLU A 94 17.17 8.54 -8.23
CA GLU A 94 17.33 7.09 -8.35
C GLU A 94 17.87 6.48 -7.06
N ASN A 95 18.74 7.20 -6.33
CA ASN A 95 19.29 6.73 -5.06
C ASN A 95 18.30 6.79 -3.89
N LEU A 96 17.16 7.49 -4.02
CA LEU A 96 16.11 7.47 -2.98
C LEU A 96 15.62 6.07 -2.64
N GLN A 97 15.65 5.16 -3.62
CA GLN A 97 15.29 3.77 -3.39
C GLN A 97 16.14 3.10 -2.31
N THR A 98 17.37 3.58 -2.07
CA THR A 98 18.29 2.99 -1.08
C THR A 98 18.01 3.45 0.35
N GLN A 99 17.16 4.48 0.53
CA GLN A 99 16.80 5.06 1.83
C GLN A 99 15.30 4.93 2.14
N PHE A 100 14.49 4.54 1.14
CA PHE A 100 13.06 4.36 1.33
C PHE A 100 12.77 3.22 2.30
N ASN A 101 12.26 3.56 3.49
CA ASN A 101 11.92 2.59 4.52
C ASN A 101 10.49 2.86 5.05
N PRO A 102 9.44 2.40 4.34
CA PRO A 102 8.04 2.67 4.70
C PRO A 102 7.60 1.82 5.91
N VAL A 103 8.00 2.21 7.12
CA VAL A 103 7.63 1.55 8.39
C VAL A 103 6.49 2.25 9.14
N GLU A 104 6.05 3.42 8.69
CA GLU A 104 4.88 4.15 9.20
C GLU A 104 3.86 4.41 8.08
N ASN A 105 2.96 3.44 7.88
CA ASN A 105 1.85 3.34 6.92
C ASN A 105 2.13 2.43 5.70
N TYR A 106 1.11 1.64 5.35
CA TYR A 106 1.04 0.77 4.19
C TYR A 106 -0.14 1.23 3.31
N LEU A 107 0.07 1.41 2.02
CA LEU A 107 -0.98 1.68 1.03
C LEU A 107 -0.64 1.07 -0.31
N LEU A 108 -1.73 0.69 -0.93
CA LEU A 108 -1.84 -0.23 -2.03
C LEU A 108 -2.27 0.57 -3.25
N ASN A 109 -1.39 0.72 -4.22
CA ASN A 109 -1.74 1.30 -5.52
C ASN A 109 -2.44 0.25 -6.39
N ILE A 110 -3.54 0.64 -7.06
CA ILE A 110 -4.23 -0.21 -8.04
C ILE A 110 -4.50 0.65 -9.27
N ALA A 111 -3.83 0.32 -10.38
CA ALA A 111 -4.00 1.01 -11.63
C ALA A 111 -5.23 0.46 -12.38
N PRO A 112 -6.17 1.32 -12.81
CA PRO A 112 -7.24 0.89 -13.69
C PRO A 112 -6.69 0.56 -15.08
N GLY A 113 -7.33 -0.41 -15.73
CA GLY A 113 -7.15 -0.69 -17.13
C GLY A 113 -7.67 0.46 -18.01
N PRO A 114 -7.41 0.43 -19.32
CA PRO A 114 -7.73 1.52 -20.25
C PRO A 114 -9.24 1.82 -20.35
N ASN A 115 -10.09 0.89 -19.90
CA ASN A 115 -11.55 1.05 -19.87
C ASN A 115 -12.08 1.54 -18.51
N GLY A 116 -11.19 1.85 -17.55
CA GLY A 116 -11.56 2.29 -16.20
C GLY A 116 -11.81 1.16 -15.20
N ASP A 117 -11.97 -0.09 -15.64
CA ASP A 117 -12.08 -1.27 -14.78
C ASP A 117 -10.74 -1.71 -14.19
N TRP A 118 -10.74 -2.36 -13.03
CA TRP A 118 -9.54 -3.03 -12.50
C TRP A 118 -9.41 -4.45 -13.05
N ASP A 119 -8.19 -4.99 -12.99
CA ASP A 119 -7.98 -6.42 -13.25
C ASP A 119 -8.83 -7.26 -12.29
N THR A 120 -9.43 -8.36 -12.75
CA THR A 120 -10.24 -9.26 -11.90
C THR A 120 -9.48 -9.74 -10.67
N ASP A 121 -8.16 -9.92 -10.77
CA ASP A 121 -7.33 -10.30 -9.64
C ASP A 121 -7.11 -9.14 -8.66
N ALA A 122 -7.16 -7.88 -9.11
CA ALA A 122 -7.14 -6.73 -8.22
C ALA A 122 -8.41 -6.66 -7.36
N TYR A 123 -9.59 -6.92 -7.95
CA TYR A 123 -10.84 -7.03 -7.19
C TYR A 123 -10.78 -8.16 -6.15
N LYS A 124 -10.38 -9.37 -6.56
CA LYS A 124 -10.22 -10.51 -5.62
C LYS A 124 -9.22 -10.20 -4.52
N ARG A 125 -8.10 -9.53 -4.83
CA ARG A 125 -7.10 -9.14 -3.83
C ARG A 125 -7.65 -8.14 -2.84
N LEU A 126 -8.37 -7.12 -3.30
CA LEU A 126 -9.01 -6.14 -2.43
C LEU A 126 -10.08 -6.77 -1.55
N GLU A 127 -10.89 -7.68 -2.09
CA GLU A 127 -11.88 -8.42 -1.32
C GLU A 127 -11.19 -9.27 -0.22
N ASN A 128 -10.16 -10.03 -0.59
CA ASN A 128 -9.37 -10.81 0.37
C ASN A 128 -8.71 -9.93 1.46
N ILE A 129 -8.19 -8.76 1.09
CA ILE A 129 -7.63 -7.79 2.04
C ILE A 129 -8.74 -7.25 2.94
N GLY A 130 -9.91 -6.92 2.38
CA GLY A 130 -11.08 -6.45 3.12
C GLY A 130 -11.57 -7.47 4.15
N GLU A 131 -11.69 -8.74 3.76
CA GLU A 131 -12.03 -9.85 4.66
C GLU A 131 -11.00 -9.97 5.80
N TRP A 132 -9.72 -9.95 5.46
CA TRP A 132 -8.64 -10.04 6.44
C TRP A 132 -8.61 -8.84 7.40
N ILE A 133 -8.84 -7.62 6.90
CA ILE A 133 -8.94 -6.40 7.71
C ILE A 133 -10.19 -6.45 8.59
N ASN A 134 -11.32 -6.97 8.10
CA ASN A 134 -12.51 -7.15 8.93
C ASN A 134 -12.22 -8.12 10.09
N ASP A 135 -11.43 -9.16 9.83
CA ASP A 135 -11.07 -10.18 10.82
C ASP A 135 -9.92 -9.79 11.75
N TYR A 136 -9.05 -8.84 11.41
CA TYR A 136 -7.85 -8.53 12.20
C TYR A 136 -7.53 -7.03 12.35
N GLY A 137 -8.35 -6.15 11.79
CA GLY A 137 -8.13 -4.69 11.78
C GLY A 137 -8.05 -4.05 13.15
N GLU A 138 -8.64 -4.68 14.19
CA GLU A 138 -8.50 -4.24 15.58
C GLU A 138 -7.03 -4.21 16.05
N GLY A 139 -6.19 -5.11 15.54
CA GLY A 139 -4.76 -5.12 15.85
C GLY A 139 -3.93 -4.17 14.98
N ILE A 140 -4.55 -3.46 14.05
CA ILE A 140 -3.89 -2.55 13.11
C ILE A 140 -4.29 -1.12 13.45
N TYR A 141 -5.58 -0.83 13.37
CA TYR A 141 -6.13 0.48 13.63
C TYR A 141 -6.06 0.83 15.11
N ASN A 142 -5.77 2.10 15.40
CA ASN A 142 -5.58 2.61 16.76
C ASN A 142 -4.52 1.85 17.60
N THR A 143 -3.48 1.35 16.94
CA THR A 143 -2.35 0.70 17.63
C THR A 143 -1.05 1.48 17.45
N ARG A 144 -0.02 1.04 18.17
CA ARG A 144 1.39 1.46 18.04
C ARG A 144 2.28 0.23 17.91
N PRO A 145 3.37 0.31 17.15
CA PRO A 145 4.34 -0.79 17.10
C PRO A 145 4.92 -1.01 18.50
N VAL A 146 5.13 -2.27 18.88
CA VAL A 146 5.84 -2.62 20.11
C VAL A 146 7.31 -2.88 19.75
N SER A 147 8.23 -2.07 20.30
CA SER A 147 9.66 -2.15 20.00
C SER A 147 10.35 -3.43 20.49
N THR A 148 9.64 -4.30 21.20
CA THR A 148 10.19 -5.56 21.68
C THR A 148 10.41 -6.48 20.48
N SER A 149 11.66 -6.54 20.03
CA SER A 149 12.31 -7.59 19.24
C SER A 149 11.33 -8.51 18.51
N THR A 150 11.08 -8.24 17.22
CA THR A 150 10.39 -9.17 16.32
C THR A 150 10.90 -10.58 16.59
N VAL A 151 10.03 -11.49 17.03
CA VAL A 151 10.41 -12.87 17.28
C VAL A 151 10.20 -13.61 15.96
N LYS A 152 11.27 -13.74 15.16
CA LYS A 152 11.21 -14.38 13.83
C LYS A 152 10.19 -13.68 12.91
N ASN A 153 9.10 -14.37 12.57
CA ASN A 153 8.00 -13.95 11.70
C ASN A 153 6.78 -13.42 12.48
N ILE A 154 6.98 -12.98 13.72
CA ILE A 154 5.91 -12.46 14.59
C ILE A 154 6.12 -10.98 14.85
N TYR A 155 5.13 -10.17 14.49
CA TYR A 155 5.11 -8.72 14.59
C TYR A 155 4.11 -8.28 15.65
N PHE A 156 4.43 -7.21 16.39
CA PHE A 156 3.63 -6.80 17.54
C PHE A 156 3.13 -5.37 17.41
N THR A 157 1.86 -5.19 17.75
CA THR A 157 1.25 -3.90 17.95
C THR A 157 0.56 -3.86 19.32
N GLN A 158 0.40 -2.67 19.88
CA GLN A 158 -0.30 -2.45 21.14
C GLN A 158 -1.39 -1.42 20.93
N ASN A 159 -2.58 -1.71 21.45
CA ASN A 159 -3.69 -0.77 21.46
C ASN A 159 -3.32 0.48 22.28
N LYS A 160 -3.73 1.67 21.84
CA LYS A 160 -3.41 2.93 22.54
C LYS A 160 -4.25 3.17 23.79
N ASP A 161 -5.47 2.63 23.82
CA ASP A 161 -6.48 2.94 24.82
C ASP A 161 -6.78 1.74 25.73
N GLU A 162 -6.41 0.53 25.29
CA GLU A 162 -6.57 -0.70 26.05
C GLU A 162 -5.24 -1.35 26.43
N ASN A 163 -5.26 -2.11 27.52
CA ASN A 163 -4.17 -3.00 27.93
C ASN A 163 -4.10 -4.26 27.04
N THR A 164 -4.02 -4.08 25.73
CA THR A 164 -4.09 -5.16 24.73
C THR A 164 -2.88 -5.10 23.80
N VAL A 165 -2.19 -6.22 23.66
CA VAL A 165 -1.10 -6.43 22.70
C VAL A 165 -1.54 -7.46 21.68
N TYR A 166 -1.28 -7.20 20.40
CA TYR A 166 -1.56 -8.10 19.29
C TYR A 166 -0.24 -8.64 18.74
N ALA A 167 -0.22 -9.93 18.42
CA ALA A 167 0.90 -10.58 17.75
C ALA A 167 0.42 -11.13 16.39
N PHE A 168 1.01 -10.65 15.31
CA PHE A 168 0.75 -11.08 13.95
C PHE A 168 1.82 -12.08 13.54
N LEU A 169 1.43 -13.34 13.40
CA LEU A 169 2.26 -14.39 12.83
C LEU A 169 2.07 -14.35 11.30
N LEU A 170 3.12 -13.97 10.56
CA LEU A 170 3.08 -14.05 9.10
C LEU A 170 3.15 -15.51 8.66
N ASN A 171 2.26 -15.89 7.75
CA ASN A 171 2.24 -17.23 7.16
C ASN A 171 3.13 -17.23 5.92
N GLU A 172 4.00 -18.24 5.76
CA GLU A 172 4.83 -18.37 4.56
C GLU A 172 4.04 -19.08 3.44
N ASP A 173 4.34 -18.78 2.16
CA ASP A 173 3.56 -19.26 1.00
C ASP A 173 3.47 -20.80 0.87
N GLN A 174 4.35 -21.55 1.56
CA GLN A 174 4.37 -23.02 1.57
C GLN A 174 3.69 -23.62 2.82
N ASP A 175 3.32 -22.80 3.81
CA ASP A 175 2.72 -23.28 5.05
C ASP A 175 1.29 -23.74 4.83
N LYS A 176 1.06 -25.03 5.00
CA LYS A 176 -0.31 -25.59 5.02
C LYS A 176 -0.98 -25.43 6.38
N ASN A 177 -0.20 -25.25 7.44
CA ASN A 177 -0.70 -25.23 8.82
C ASN A 177 0.11 -24.32 9.73
N LEU A 178 -0.57 -23.63 10.64
CA LEU A 178 0.04 -22.97 11.80
C LEU A 178 0.77 -23.97 12.71
N PRO A 179 1.81 -23.51 13.43
CA PRO A 179 2.52 -24.36 14.38
C PRO A 179 1.60 -24.84 15.51
N ALA A 180 1.89 -26.01 16.07
CA ALA A 180 1.13 -26.54 17.20
C ALA A 180 1.25 -25.68 18.47
N LYS A 181 2.38 -24.98 18.60
CA LYS A 181 2.74 -24.14 19.72
C LYS A 181 3.38 -22.85 19.22
N LEU A 182 2.94 -21.72 19.75
CA LEU A 182 3.53 -20.40 19.54
C LEU A 182 4.14 -19.92 20.87
N VAL A 183 5.30 -19.29 20.83
CA VAL A 183 5.95 -18.71 22.00
C VAL A 183 6.17 -17.24 21.73
N VAL A 184 5.58 -16.38 22.55
CA VAL A 184 5.69 -14.92 22.44
C VAL A 184 6.16 -14.33 23.76
N PRO A 185 6.89 -13.20 23.75
CA PRO A 185 7.35 -12.58 24.99
C PRO A 185 6.17 -12.06 25.81
N LEU A 186 6.26 -12.23 27.13
CA LEU A 186 5.38 -11.53 28.07
C LEU A 186 5.84 -10.07 28.15
N LYS A 187 4.92 -9.12 28.02
CA LYS A 187 5.24 -7.70 28.19
C LYS A 187 5.76 -7.45 29.61
N GLU A 188 6.94 -6.84 29.73
CA GLU A 188 7.57 -6.55 31.02
C GLU A 188 6.65 -5.71 31.90
N GLY A 189 6.52 -6.09 33.18
CA GLY A 189 5.61 -5.44 34.13
C GLY A 189 4.13 -5.76 33.94
N GLY A 190 3.71 -6.36 32.82
CA GLY A 190 2.31 -6.63 32.52
C GLY A 190 1.76 -7.89 33.18
N LYS A 191 0.48 -7.86 33.59
CA LYS A 191 -0.25 -9.05 34.07
C LYS A 191 -1.26 -9.53 33.05
N LEU A 192 -0.98 -10.66 32.41
CA LEU A 192 -1.84 -11.23 31.37
C LEU A 192 -3.18 -11.72 31.94
N ARG A 193 -4.29 -11.37 31.29
CA ARG A 193 -5.66 -11.78 31.65
C ARG A 193 -6.14 -12.95 30.79
N ASN A 194 -5.99 -12.83 29.47
CA ASN A 194 -6.39 -13.87 28.52
C ASN A 194 -5.65 -13.76 27.18
N VAL A 195 -5.72 -14.85 26.42
CA VAL A 195 -5.17 -14.94 25.05
C VAL A 195 -6.25 -15.52 24.14
N ASN A 196 -6.46 -14.88 23.00
CA ASN A 196 -7.41 -15.29 21.96
C ASN A 196 -6.71 -15.30 20.60
N MET A 197 -7.24 -16.09 19.67
CA MET A 197 -6.82 -16.14 18.27
C MET A 197 -7.93 -15.51 17.41
N GLY A 198 -7.61 -14.42 16.70
CA GLY A 198 -8.55 -13.58 15.92
C GLY A 198 -9.05 -12.31 16.61
N SER A 199 -9.79 -11.45 15.87
CA SER A 199 -10.35 -10.18 16.37
C SER A 199 -11.46 -10.37 17.39
N SER A 200 -12.39 -11.29 17.15
CA SER A 200 -13.58 -11.35 17.99
C SER A 200 -13.27 -12.01 19.34
N GLY A 201 -13.54 -11.29 20.43
CA GLY A 201 -13.43 -11.77 21.82
C GLY A 201 -14.42 -12.87 22.21
N LEU A 202 -14.99 -13.58 21.22
CA LEU A 202 -15.91 -14.70 21.39
C LEU A 202 -15.20 -15.85 22.09
N ALA A 203 -15.92 -16.58 22.96
CA ALA A 203 -15.37 -17.72 23.69
C ALA A 203 -14.76 -18.79 22.76
N ALA A 204 -15.28 -18.90 21.53
CA ALA A 204 -14.76 -19.78 20.48
C ALA A 204 -13.30 -19.47 20.09
N ASN A 205 -12.80 -18.28 20.39
CA ASN A 205 -11.46 -17.79 20.04
C ASN A 205 -10.41 -17.94 21.14
N ARG A 206 -10.80 -18.41 22.32
CA ARG A 206 -9.85 -18.71 23.40
C ARG A 206 -8.93 -19.85 23.00
N VAL A 207 -7.64 -19.66 23.29
CA VAL A 207 -6.60 -20.67 23.12
C VAL A 207 -6.06 -21.09 24.49
N LYS A 208 -5.48 -22.29 24.58
CA LYS A 208 -4.78 -22.71 25.80
C LYS A 208 -3.43 -22.00 25.84
N TRP A 209 -3.06 -21.46 27.00
CA TRP A 209 -1.78 -20.78 27.18
C TRP A 209 -1.27 -20.95 28.60
N LYS A 210 0.05 -20.74 28.80
CA LYS A 210 0.69 -20.65 30.11
C LYS A 210 1.91 -19.72 30.05
N ILE A 211 2.24 -19.10 31.18
CA ILE A 211 3.47 -18.31 31.32
C ILE A 211 4.61 -19.26 31.69
N VAL A 212 5.73 -19.15 30.97
CA VAL A 212 6.97 -19.92 31.20
C VAL A 212 8.14 -18.95 31.17
N GLY A 213 8.70 -18.63 32.34
CA GLY A 213 9.74 -17.61 32.46
C GLY A 213 9.23 -16.24 32.00
N LYS A 214 9.93 -15.62 31.05
CA LYS A 214 9.56 -14.32 30.44
C LYS A 214 8.66 -14.45 29.20
N ASN A 215 8.10 -15.64 28.93
CA ASN A 215 7.34 -15.93 27.71
C ASN A 215 5.94 -16.44 28.01
N ILE A 216 5.06 -16.32 27.02
CA ILE A 216 3.75 -16.92 26.94
C ILE A 216 3.83 -18.08 25.93
N GLU A 217 3.62 -19.31 26.39
CA GLU A 217 3.44 -20.46 25.50
C GLU A 217 1.95 -20.63 25.17
N ILE A 218 1.62 -20.61 23.89
CA ILE A 218 0.24 -20.69 23.36
C ILE A 218 0.11 -21.98 22.55
N ILE A 219 -0.94 -22.75 22.82
CA ILE A 219 -1.25 -24.00 22.11
C ILE A 219 -2.37 -23.74 21.10
N ILE A 220 -2.05 -23.88 19.81
CA ILE A 220 -3.01 -23.71 18.72
C ILE A 220 -3.76 -25.04 18.52
N PRO A 221 -5.10 -25.08 18.66
CA PRO A 221 -5.88 -26.30 18.46
C PRO A 221 -5.78 -26.83 17.02
N LYS A 222 -5.70 -28.14 16.82
CA LYS A 222 -5.56 -28.77 15.48
C LYS A 222 -6.57 -28.21 14.45
N LYS A 223 -7.83 -28.04 14.85
CA LYS A 223 -8.92 -27.50 13.99
C LYS A 223 -8.73 -26.04 13.54
N LYS A 224 -7.86 -25.29 14.22
CA LYS A 224 -7.55 -23.88 13.91
C LYS A 224 -6.20 -23.71 13.22
N ARG A 225 -5.47 -24.81 12.97
CA ARG A 225 -4.15 -24.71 12.33
C ARG A 225 -4.23 -24.60 10.83
N LEU A 226 -5.30 -25.07 10.20
CA LEU A 226 -5.42 -25.06 8.76
C LEU A 226 -5.50 -23.61 8.26
N LEU A 227 -4.57 -23.25 7.38
CA LEU A 227 -4.51 -21.94 6.74
C LEU A 227 -5.39 -21.94 5.49
N LYS A 228 -6.15 -20.85 5.30
CA LYS A 228 -6.83 -20.56 4.04
C LYS A 228 -5.86 -19.89 3.07
N SER A 229 -6.19 -19.90 1.79
CA SER A 229 -5.37 -19.28 0.73
C SER A 229 -5.22 -17.76 0.86
N ASN A 230 -6.08 -17.10 1.64
CA ASN A 230 -6.03 -15.66 1.92
C ASN A 230 -5.62 -15.33 3.38
N ASP A 231 -5.17 -16.33 4.16
CA ASP A 231 -4.62 -16.09 5.49
C ASP A 231 -3.17 -15.63 5.36
N TYR A 232 -2.94 -14.36 5.03
CA TYR A 232 -1.58 -13.80 4.93
C TYR A 232 -0.86 -13.73 6.29
N ALA A 233 -1.64 -13.51 7.35
CA ALA A 233 -1.16 -13.52 8.71
C ALA A 233 -2.27 -13.90 9.69
N THR A 234 -1.89 -14.52 10.81
CA THR A 234 -2.79 -14.86 11.91
C THR A 234 -2.53 -13.95 13.11
N MET A 235 -3.59 -13.33 13.64
CA MET A 235 -3.50 -12.49 14.83
C MET A 235 -3.78 -13.27 16.12
N ILE A 236 -2.91 -13.10 17.12
CA ILE A 236 -3.13 -13.46 18.52
C ILE A 236 -3.36 -12.20 19.33
N LYS A 237 -4.50 -12.12 20.02
CA LYS A 237 -4.89 -11.03 20.91
C LYS A 237 -4.58 -11.39 22.35
N MET A 238 -3.70 -10.62 22.99
CA MET A 238 -3.30 -10.78 24.39
C MET A 238 -3.83 -9.62 25.22
N LYS A 239 -4.85 -9.86 26.04
CA LYS A 239 -5.40 -8.84 26.92
C LYS A 239 -4.76 -8.96 28.30
N TYR A 240 -4.27 -7.84 28.80
CA TYR A 240 -3.66 -7.70 30.11
C TYR A 240 -4.63 -7.01 31.07
N ILE A 241 -4.44 -7.24 32.37
CA ILE A 241 -5.12 -6.50 33.43
C ILE A 241 -4.51 -5.09 33.52
N TYR A 242 -3.18 -5.02 33.50
CA TYR A 242 -2.38 -3.81 33.42
C TYR A 242 -1.15 -4.05 32.54
N LEU A 243 -0.74 -3.00 31.84
CA LEU A 243 0.48 -2.89 31.03
C LEU A 243 1.39 -1.80 31.57
#